data_AF-A0A542AR24-F1
#
_entry.id   AF-A0A542AR24-F1
#
_cell.length_a   1.000
_cell.length_b   1.000
_cell.length_c   1.000
_cell.angle_alpha   90.00
_cell.angle_beta   90.00
_cell.angle_gamma   90.00
#
_symmetry.space_group_name_H-M   'P 1'
#
loop_
_entity.id
_entity.type
_entity.pdbx_description
1 polymer ?
#
loop_
_entity_poly.entity_id
_entity_poly.type
_entity_poly.pdbx_seq_one_letter_code
_entity_poly.pdbx_strand_id
1 'polypeptide(L)'
;MANFHSGKKLIAVSDKKGHTISVLNDILSFCGHENYLLAPVGESVPEDVQPTVLLLCDAQSPAADGFAVCVADYAFSAMPEIAALKPLTYSTVSDSADFTARNIRKLPEGFAAFEMIGVGVIGRVRLAADSLDWVGPALAAAAAAIACGISFAEVLDALNSLKIGD
;
A
#
# COMPACT_ATOMS: atom_id res chain seq x y z
N MET A 1 3.30 22.55 28.90
CA MET A 1 2.34 21.88 28.01
C MET A 1 3.15 21.12 26.97
N ALA A 2 2.86 19.83 26.80
CA ALA A 2 3.78 18.87 26.18
C ALA A 2 4.10 19.21 24.71
N ASN A 3 5.40 19.14 24.37
CA ASN A 3 5.89 19.17 23.00
C ASN A 3 5.34 17.96 22.24
N PHE A 4 4.45 18.18 21.28
CA PHE A 4 4.20 17.20 20.23
C PHE A 4 5.44 17.17 19.32
N HIS A 5 6.37 16.26 19.58
CA HIS A 5 7.28 15.84 18.52
C HIS A 5 6.42 15.13 17.47
N SER A 6 6.02 15.87 16.44
CA SER A 6 5.53 15.31 15.18
C SER A 6 6.70 14.59 14.50
N GLY A 7 7.08 13.43 15.04
CA GLY A 7 8.11 12.59 14.46
C GLY A 7 7.65 12.11 13.08
N LYS A 8 8.53 12.21 12.08
CA LYS A 8 8.27 11.63 10.76
C LYS A 8 8.09 10.13 10.92
N LYS A 9 7.16 9.54 10.17
CA LYS A 9 6.90 8.10 10.15
C LYS A 9 7.42 7.51 8.85
N LEU A 10 8.14 6.40 8.90
CA LEU A 10 8.66 5.73 7.71
C LEU A 10 7.69 4.65 7.24
N ILE A 11 7.46 4.63 5.93
CA ILE A 11 6.97 3.47 5.20
C ILE A 11 8.10 3.01 4.25
N ALA A 12 8.63 1.82 4.49
CA ALA A 12 9.60 1.21 3.60
C ALA A 12 8.88 0.33 2.58
N VAL A 13 9.22 0.47 1.30
CA VAL A 13 8.53 -0.23 0.20
C VAL A 13 9.53 -1.07 -0.60
N SER A 14 9.32 -2.38 -0.65
CA SER A 14 9.94 -3.27 -1.66
C SER A 14 9.07 -3.19 -2.91
N ASP A 15 9.57 -2.50 -3.94
CA ASP A 15 8.86 -2.33 -5.20
C ASP A 15 9.85 -2.21 -6.36
N LYS A 16 9.96 -3.27 -7.16
CA LYS A 16 10.90 -3.34 -8.30
C LYS A 16 10.64 -2.29 -9.37
N LYS A 17 9.40 -1.81 -9.52
CA LYS A 17 9.00 -0.91 -10.62
C LYS A 17 8.78 0.53 -10.15
N GLY A 18 8.73 0.79 -8.84
CA GLY A 18 8.45 2.11 -8.27
C GLY A 18 7.00 2.59 -8.42
N HIS A 19 6.12 1.75 -8.96
CA HIS A 19 4.71 2.10 -9.18
C HIS A 19 3.94 2.20 -7.87
N THR A 20 4.20 1.30 -6.93
CA THR A 20 3.51 1.21 -5.64
C THR A 20 3.88 2.39 -4.75
N ILE A 21 5.17 2.76 -4.69
CA ILE A 21 5.62 3.89 -3.87
C ILE A 21 5.02 5.21 -4.39
N SER A 22 4.89 5.36 -5.72
CA SER A 22 4.24 6.53 -6.34
C SER A 22 2.76 6.61 -5.97
N VAL A 23 1.99 5.52 -6.15
CA VAL A 23 0.56 5.51 -5.81
C VAL A 23 0.34 5.72 -4.31
N LEU A 24 1.19 5.16 -3.46
CA LEU A 24 1.11 5.37 -2.02
C LEU A 24 1.36 6.84 -1.65
N ASN A 25 2.33 7.50 -2.29
CA ASN A 25 2.58 8.92 -2.09
C ASN A 25 1.35 9.76 -2.45
N ASP A 26 0.69 9.44 -3.56
CA ASP A 26 -0.51 10.14 -4.01
C ASP A 26 -1.68 9.94 -3.05
N ILE A 27 -1.88 8.73 -2.53
CA ILE A 27 -2.90 8.45 -1.50
C ILE A 27 -2.62 9.26 -0.23
N LEU A 28 -1.38 9.23 0.28
CA LEU A 28 -1.01 9.96 1.49
C LEU A 28 -1.21 11.47 1.32
N SER A 29 -0.80 12.01 0.17
CA SER A 29 -0.95 13.43 -0.17
C SER A 29 -2.41 13.83 -0.27
N PHE A 30 -3.23 13.01 -0.95
CA PHE A 30 -4.67 13.23 -1.07
C PHE A 30 -5.36 13.26 0.31
N CYS A 31 -4.97 12.35 1.21
CA CYS A 31 -5.53 12.26 2.56
C CYS A 31 -4.90 13.25 3.56
N GLY A 32 -3.97 14.12 3.15
CA GLY A 32 -3.33 15.11 4.03
C GLY A 32 -2.32 14.54 5.05
N HIS A 33 -1.77 13.37 4.77
CA HIS A 33 -0.81 12.65 5.64
C HIS A 33 0.66 12.92 5.27
N GLU A 34 1.06 14.19 5.28
CA GLU A 34 2.41 14.66 4.87
C GLU A 34 3.53 14.28 5.87
N ASN A 35 3.20 13.72 7.03
CA ASN A 35 4.16 13.31 8.05
C ASN A 35 4.79 11.94 7.79
N TYR A 36 4.38 11.25 6.72
CA TYR A 36 4.96 9.99 6.28
C TYR A 36 6.09 10.22 5.28
N LEU A 37 7.23 9.59 5.53
CA LEU A 37 8.35 9.46 4.60
C LEU A 37 8.24 8.10 3.93
N LEU A 38 8.27 8.09 2.59
CA LEU A 38 8.36 6.87 1.81
C LEU A 38 9.83 6.65 1.40
N ALA A 39 10.32 5.43 1.54
CA ALA A 39 11.63 5.06 1.03
C ALA A 39 11.62 3.63 0.46
N PRO A 40 12.36 3.35 -0.62
CA PRO A 40 12.66 1.99 -1.00
C PRO A 40 13.35 1.22 0.14
N VAL A 41 13.04 -0.07 0.24
CA VAL A 41 13.71 -0.97 1.18
C VAL A 41 15.22 -0.97 0.92
N GLY A 42 16.00 -0.82 2.00
CA GLY A 42 17.47 -0.85 1.96
C GLY A 42 18.15 0.50 1.73
N GLU A 43 17.37 1.57 1.51
CA GLU A 43 17.92 2.92 1.45
C GLU A 43 18.15 3.52 2.84
N SER A 44 19.12 4.42 2.96
CA SER A 44 19.42 5.10 4.22
C SER A 44 18.30 6.08 4.57
N VAL A 45 17.68 5.88 5.74
CA VAL A 45 16.65 6.76 6.27
C VAL A 45 17.25 7.61 7.41
N PRO A 46 16.82 8.88 7.59
CA PRO A 46 17.28 9.68 8.73
C PRO A 46 17.00 9.00 10.07
N GLU A 47 17.87 9.22 11.05
CA GLU A 47 17.79 8.59 12.39
C GLU A 47 16.57 9.06 13.21
N ASP A 48 15.92 10.16 12.82
CA ASP A 48 14.78 10.77 13.53
C ASP A 48 13.41 10.28 13.05
N VAL A 49 13.36 9.21 12.24
CA VAL A 49 12.14 8.68 11.64
C VAL A 49 11.70 7.40 12.32
N GLN A 50 10.42 7.31 12.68
CA GLN A 50 9.85 6.11 13.30
C GLN A 50 9.42 5.08 12.24
N PRO A 51 10.02 3.87 12.17
CA PRO A 51 9.56 2.81 11.28
C PRO A 51 8.13 2.40 11.62
N THR A 52 7.19 2.56 10.68
CA THR A 52 5.76 2.32 10.93
C THR A 52 5.25 1.16 10.09
N VAL A 53 5.39 1.22 8.76
CA VAL A 53 4.94 0.16 7.86
C VAL A 53 6.07 -0.35 6.99
N LEU A 54 6.20 -1.67 6.89
CA LEU A 54 7.00 -2.33 5.87
C LEU A 54 6.05 -2.91 4.81
N LEU A 55 6.15 -2.45 3.57
CA LEU A 55 5.35 -2.93 2.43
C LEU A 55 6.23 -3.80 1.51
N LEU A 56 5.90 -5.07 1.37
CA LEU A 56 6.64 -6.05 0.57
C LEU A 56 5.84 -6.43 -0.68
N CYS A 57 6.19 -5.86 -1.83
CA CYS A 57 5.54 -6.19 -3.11
C CYS A 57 6.24 -7.32 -3.86
N ASP A 58 7.38 -7.80 -3.37
CA ASP A 58 8.11 -8.93 -3.92
C ASP A 58 8.67 -9.85 -2.82
N ALA A 59 9.35 -10.92 -3.24
CA ALA A 59 9.96 -11.90 -2.35
C ALA A 59 11.21 -11.39 -1.61
N GLN A 60 11.60 -10.12 -1.75
CA GLN A 60 12.72 -9.58 -0.98
C GLN A 60 12.27 -9.37 0.45
N SER A 61 12.86 -10.12 1.37
CA SER A 61 12.72 -9.87 2.80
C SER A 61 13.90 -9.02 3.28
N PRO A 62 13.69 -7.74 3.57
CA PRO A 62 14.69 -6.98 4.33
C PRO A 62 14.71 -7.39 5.80
N ALA A 63 15.70 -6.87 6.52
CA ALA A 63 15.60 -6.77 7.97
C ALA A 63 14.38 -5.91 8.32
N ALA A 64 13.32 -6.54 8.81
CA ALA A 64 12.08 -5.88 9.21
C ALA A 64 12.15 -5.25 10.61
N ASP A 65 13.35 -5.15 11.19
CA ASP A 65 13.55 -4.72 12.56
C ASP A 65 12.99 -3.30 12.78
N GLY A 66 12.14 -3.17 13.79
CA GLY A 66 11.58 -1.89 14.23
C GLY A 66 10.28 -1.46 13.55
N PHE A 67 9.82 -2.11 12.48
CA PHE A 67 8.53 -1.79 11.87
C PHE A 67 7.36 -2.32 12.69
N ALA A 68 6.35 -1.47 12.91
CA ALA A 68 5.18 -1.83 13.70
C ALA A 68 4.20 -2.77 12.95
N VAL A 69 4.08 -2.61 11.64
CA VAL A 69 3.19 -3.41 10.79
C VAL A 69 3.91 -3.83 9.52
N CYS A 70 3.70 -5.08 9.09
CA CYS A 70 4.11 -5.57 7.79
C CYS A 70 2.88 -5.75 6.89
N VAL A 71 2.97 -5.31 5.65
CA VAL A 71 2.00 -5.55 4.58
C VAL A 71 2.73 -6.31 3.46
N ALA A 72 2.17 -7.40 2.95
CA ALA A 72 2.85 -8.22 1.94
C ALA A 72 1.89 -8.77 0.89
N ASP A 73 2.40 -9.01 -0.32
CA ASP A 73 1.67 -9.81 -1.30
C ASP A 73 1.43 -11.22 -0.75
N TYR A 74 0.19 -11.69 -0.85
CA TYR A 74 -0.22 -13.02 -0.38
C TYR A 74 0.64 -14.14 -0.99
N ALA A 75 1.13 -13.97 -2.23
CA ALA A 75 1.99 -14.95 -2.91
C ALA A 75 3.29 -15.25 -2.15
N PHE A 76 3.76 -14.33 -1.31
CA PHE A 76 4.99 -14.46 -0.53
C PHE A 76 4.73 -14.70 0.96
N SER A 77 3.47 -14.66 1.41
CA SER A 77 3.10 -14.73 2.83
C SER A 77 3.51 -16.04 3.53
N ALA A 78 3.70 -17.11 2.77
CA ALA A 78 4.14 -18.42 3.29
C ALA A 78 5.67 -18.57 3.38
N MET A 79 6.45 -17.63 2.85
CA MET A 79 7.92 -17.64 2.99
C MET A 79 8.28 -17.46 4.47
N PRO A 80 9.10 -18.31 5.10
CA PRO A 80 9.34 -18.29 6.56
C PRO A 80 9.70 -16.91 7.12
N GLU A 81 10.54 -16.16 6.41
CA GLU A 81 11.00 -14.82 6.77
C GLU A 81 9.88 -13.77 6.76
N ILE A 82 8.92 -13.87 5.82
CA ILE A 82 7.75 -12.99 5.76
C ILE A 82 6.67 -13.46 6.74
N ALA A 83 6.42 -14.77 6.81
CA ALA A 83 5.46 -15.37 7.73
C ALA A 83 5.76 -15.04 9.20
N ALA A 84 7.04 -14.97 9.56
CA ALA A 84 7.49 -14.57 10.90
C ALA A 84 7.02 -13.15 11.29
N LEU A 85 6.80 -12.27 10.31
CA LEU A 85 6.32 -10.90 10.50
C LEU A 85 4.79 -10.81 10.67
N LYS A 86 4.07 -11.92 10.39
CA LYS A 86 2.60 -12.00 10.44
C LYS A 86 1.94 -10.84 9.65
N PRO A 87 2.21 -10.74 8.34
CA PRO A 87 1.80 -9.59 7.56
C PRO A 87 0.28 -9.51 7.40
N LEU A 88 -0.23 -8.29 7.25
CA LEU A 88 -1.48 -8.06 6.53
C LEU A 88 -1.22 -8.37 5.06
N THR A 89 -2.09 -9.16 4.45
CA THR A 89 -1.88 -9.65 3.10
C THR A 89 -2.79 -8.95 2.09
N TYR A 90 -2.25 -8.67 0.91
CA TYR A 90 -3.05 -8.23 -0.23
C TYR A 90 -2.87 -9.18 -1.41
N SER A 91 -3.87 -9.30 -2.29
CA SER A 91 -3.68 -10.01 -3.55
C SER A 91 -4.74 -9.69 -4.61
N THR A 92 -4.34 -9.74 -5.87
CA THR A 92 -5.25 -9.65 -7.03
C THR A 92 -5.74 -11.03 -7.50
N VAL A 93 -5.23 -12.12 -6.91
CA VAL A 93 -5.42 -13.51 -7.39
C VAL A 93 -6.13 -14.39 -6.35
N SER A 94 -5.60 -14.50 -5.14
CA SER A 94 -6.13 -15.28 -4.00
C SER A 94 -7.20 -14.54 -3.20
N ASP A 95 -8.30 -15.24 -2.87
CA ASP A 95 -9.39 -14.75 -1.99
C ASP A 95 -9.02 -14.81 -0.51
N SER A 96 -7.96 -15.53 -0.18
CA SER A 96 -7.55 -15.75 1.21
C SER A 96 -6.75 -14.59 1.80
N ALA A 97 -6.50 -13.52 1.03
CA ALA A 97 -5.78 -12.35 1.50
C ALA A 97 -6.71 -11.39 2.26
N ASP A 98 -6.16 -10.63 3.22
CA ASP A 98 -6.92 -9.66 4.02
C ASP A 98 -7.52 -8.52 3.17
N PHE A 99 -6.80 -8.15 2.11
CA PHE A 99 -7.26 -7.22 1.08
C PHE A 99 -7.22 -7.88 -0.30
N THR A 100 -8.30 -7.78 -1.07
CA THR A 100 -8.33 -8.32 -2.44
C THR A 100 -8.83 -7.32 -3.45
N ALA A 101 -8.35 -7.44 -4.69
CA ALA A 101 -8.96 -6.80 -5.85
C ALA A 101 -9.72 -7.84 -6.67
N ARG A 102 -11.02 -7.60 -6.84
CA ARG A 102 -11.94 -8.50 -7.57
C ARG A 102 -12.66 -7.78 -8.69
N ASN A 103 -13.22 -8.57 -9.60
CA ASN A 103 -13.95 -8.06 -10.77
C ASN A 103 -13.14 -7.02 -11.57
N ILE A 104 -11.82 -7.27 -11.69
CA ILE A 104 -10.86 -6.41 -12.38
C ILE A 104 -11.20 -6.39 -13.88
N ARG A 105 -11.42 -5.20 -14.43
CA ARG A 105 -11.74 -5.01 -15.84
C ARG A 105 -11.36 -3.61 -16.33
N LYS A 106 -11.18 -3.49 -17.64
CA LYS A 106 -11.03 -2.18 -18.29
C LYS A 106 -12.41 -1.63 -18.64
N LEU A 107 -12.64 -0.35 -18.39
CA LEU A 107 -13.84 0.36 -18.81
C LEU A 107 -13.65 0.98 -20.21
N PRO A 108 -14.73 1.25 -20.96
CA PRO A 108 -14.66 1.86 -22.29
C PRO A 108 -13.91 3.19 -22.32
N GLU A 109 -13.93 3.95 -21.22
CA GLU A 109 -13.26 5.25 -21.07
C GLU A 109 -11.75 5.10 -20.77
N GLY A 110 -11.23 3.87 -20.76
CA GLY A 110 -9.82 3.56 -20.55
C GLY A 110 -9.45 3.25 -19.10
N PHE A 111 -10.34 3.47 -18.14
CA PHE A 111 -10.09 3.29 -16.70
C PHE A 111 -9.98 1.81 -16.32
N ALA A 112 -9.16 1.52 -15.31
CA ALA A 112 -9.18 0.23 -14.62
C ALA A 112 -10.25 0.26 -13.52
N ALA A 113 -11.18 -0.70 -13.53
CA ALA A 113 -12.21 -0.85 -12.51
C ALA A 113 -12.06 -2.16 -11.76
N PHE A 114 -12.20 -2.11 -10.44
CA PHE A 114 -12.15 -3.29 -9.56
C PHE A 114 -12.92 -3.04 -8.26
N GLU A 115 -13.27 -4.12 -7.58
CA GLU A 115 -13.77 -4.10 -6.21
C GLU A 115 -12.59 -4.33 -5.27
N MET A 116 -12.32 -3.35 -4.40
CA MET A 116 -11.41 -3.51 -3.28
C MET A 116 -12.21 -4.12 -2.12
N ILE A 117 -11.82 -5.30 -1.66
CA ILE A 117 -12.44 -5.99 -0.55
C ILE A 117 -11.46 -5.92 0.62
N GLY A 118 -11.93 -5.45 1.78
CA GLY A 118 -11.23 -5.57 3.06
C GLY A 118 -12.09 -6.33 4.06
N VAL A 119 -11.66 -6.39 5.32
CA VAL A 119 -12.40 -7.11 6.38
C VAL A 119 -13.74 -6.42 6.65
N GLY A 120 -14.83 -7.03 6.16
CA GLY A 120 -16.21 -6.57 6.38
C GLY A 120 -16.66 -5.39 5.52
N VAL A 121 -15.86 -4.96 4.54
CA VAL A 121 -16.18 -3.82 3.66
C VAL A 121 -15.78 -4.10 2.21
N ILE A 122 -16.60 -3.63 1.28
CA ILE A 122 -16.33 -3.68 -0.16
C ILE A 122 -16.47 -2.27 -0.73
N GLY A 123 -15.41 -1.81 -1.38
CA GLY A 123 -15.34 -0.55 -2.10
C GLY A 123 -15.19 -0.77 -3.60
N ARG A 124 -15.70 0.16 -4.40
CA ARG A 124 -15.49 0.15 -5.86
C ARG A 124 -14.49 1.21 -6.24
N VAL A 125 -13.51 0.82 -7.03
CA VAL A 125 -12.46 1.69 -7.54
C VAL A 125 -12.62 1.82 -9.05
N ARG A 126 -12.55 3.07 -9.53
CA ARG A 126 -12.39 3.44 -10.94
C ARG A 126 -11.09 4.23 -11.04
N LEU A 127 -10.01 3.51 -11.22
CA LEU A 127 -8.67 4.07 -11.30
C LEU A 127 -8.45 4.63 -12.71
N ALA A 128 -8.12 5.92 -12.81
CA ALA A 128 -7.74 6.54 -14.07
C ALA A 128 -6.31 6.11 -14.44
N ALA A 129 -6.18 4.86 -14.88
CA ALA A 129 -4.94 4.21 -15.27
C ALA A 129 -5.07 3.64 -16.69
N ASP A 130 -3.99 3.69 -17.46
CA ASP A 130 -3.93 3.24 -18.85
C ASP A 130 -3.88 1.71 -19.01
N SER A 131 -3.41 1.00 -17.97
CA SER A 131 -3.28 -0.46 -17.90
C SER A 131 -3.89 -1.06 -16.63
N LEU A 132 -4.33 -2.32 -16.72
CA LEU A 132 -4.76 -3.11 -15.55
C LEU A 132 -3.58 -3.50 -14.64
N ASP A 133 -2.34 -3.38 -15.13
CA ASP A 133 -1.13 -3.64 -14.34
C ASP A 133 -1.01 -2.71 -13.11
N TRP A 134 -1.71 -1.58 -13.11
CA TRP A 134 -1.77 -0.64 -11.99
C TRP A 134 -2.65 -1.10 -10.83
N VAL A 135 -3.50 -2.12 -11.02
CA VAL A 135 -4.40 -2.61 -9.95
C VAL A 135 -3.61 -3.24 -8.80
N GLY A 136 -2.54 -3.98 -9.09
CA GLY A 136 -1.67 -4.56 -8.06
C GLY A 136 -1.01 -3.48 -7.19
N PRO A 137 -0.25 -2.53 -7.78
CA PRO A 137 0.32 -1.39 -7.07
C PRO A 137 -0.71 -0.56 -6.29
N ALA A 138 -1.88 -0.30 -6.88
CA ALA A 138 -2.94 0.45 -6.21
C ALA A 138 -3.50 -0.28 -4.98
N LEU A 139 -3.71 -1.60 -5.08
CA LEU A 139 -4.17 -2.41 -3.94
C LEU A 139 -3.10 -2.48 -2.84
N ALA A 140 -1.84 -2.67 -3.21
CA ALA A 140 -0.71 -2.71 -2.27
C ALA A 140 -0.55 -1.38 -1.50
N ALA A 141 -0.57 -0.26 -2.23
CA ALA A 141 -0.54 1.08 -1.66
C ALA A 141 -1.73 1.34 -0.74
N ALA A 142 -2.94 0.95 -1.16
CA ALA A 142 -4.14 1.09 -0.36
C ALA A 142 -4.07 0.30 0.96
N ALA A 143 -3.60 -0.95 0.92
CA ALA A 143 -3.41 -1.76 2.12
C ALA A 143 -2.38 -1.13 3.09
N ALA A 144 -1.28 -0.57 2.58
CA ALA A 144 -0.28 0.13 3.39
C ALA A 144 -0.81 1.45 3.99
N ALA A 145 -1.61 2.21 3.24
CA ALA A 145 -2.27 3.42 3.73
C ALA A 145 -3.25 3.08 4.87
N ILE A 146 -4.04 2.01 4.73
CA ILE A 146 -4.93 1.53 5.79
C ILE A 146 -4.13 1.04 7.01
N ALA A 147 -3.02 0.34 6.80
CA ALA A 147 -2.11 -0.07 7.88
C ALA A 147 -1.50 1.13 8.63
N CYS A 148 -1.41 2.29 7.98
CA CYS A 148 -1.02 3.56 8.61
C CYS A 148 -2.14 4.23 9.42
N GLY A 149 -3.35 3.68 9.40
CA GLY A 149 -4.52 4.19 10.12
C GLY A 149 -5.43 5.09 9.29
N ILE A 150 -5.20 5.23 7.97
CA ILE A 150 -6.10 5.96 7.07
C ILE A 150 -7.37 5.13 6.88
N SER A 151 -8.54 5.77 6.92
CA SER A 151 -9.78 5.02 6.81
C SER A 151 -9.96 4.42 5.40
N PHE A 152 -10.65 3.28 5.32
CA PHE A 152 -10.97 2.64 4.04
C PHE A 152 -11.72 3.60 3.09
N ALA A 153 -12.60 4.45 3.63
CA ALA A 153 -13.34 5.43 2.85
C ALA A 153 -12.42 6.49 2.21
N GLU A 154 -11.50 7.07 2.99
CA GLU A 154 -10.54 8.06 2.48
C GLU A 154 -9.62 7.46 1.41
N VAL A 155 -9.17 6.21 1.60
CA VAL A 155 -8.36 5.51 0.60
C VAL A 155 -9.15 5.25 -0.69
N LEU A 156 -10.44 4.90 -0.60
CA LEU A 156 -11.28 4.79 -1.80
C LEU A 156 -11.47 6.13 -2.51
N ASP A 157 -11.71 7.21 -1.76
CA ASP A 157 -11.87 8.54 -2.34
C ASP A 157 -10.57 8.98 -3.05
N ALA A 158 -9.42 8.70 -2.45
CA ALA A 158 -8.12 8.92 -3.06
C ALA A 158 -8.00 8.14 -4.38
N LEU A 159 -8.14 6.81 -4.34
CA LEU A 159 -7.99 5.95 -5.52
C LEU A 159 -8.93 6.33 -6.69
N ASN A 160 -10.15 6.78 -6.40
CA ASN A 160 -11.10 7.22 -7.41
C ASN A 160 -10.81 8.64 -7.94
N SER A 161 -9.90 9.38 -7.30
CA SER A 161 -9.48 10.73 -7.69
C SER A 161 -8.11 10.75 -8.36
N LEU A 162 -7.29 9.70 -8.19
CA LEU A 162 -5.95 9.61 -8.77
C LEU A 162 -6.00 9.51 -10.29
N LYS A 163 -4.98 10.10 -10.92
CA LYS A 163 -4.64 9.89 -12.34
C LYS A 163 -3.26 9.29 -12.39
N ILE A 164 -3.17 8.09 -12.96
CA ILE A 164 -1.95 7.30 -13.01
C ILE A 164 -1.62 7.07 -14.49
N GLY A 165 -0.48 7.58 -14.94
CA GLY A 165 -0.04 7.47 -16.32
C GLY A 165 1.19 8.34 -16.56
N ASP A 166 2.26 7.67 -16.99
CA ASP A 166 3.65 8.08 -17.27
C ASP A 166 4.39 8.93 -16.21
#